data_AF-A0A959GG44-F1
#
_entry.id   AF-A0A959GG44-F1
#
_cell.length_a   1.000
_cell.length_b   1.000
_cell.length_c   1.000
_cell.angle_alpha   90.00
_cell.angle_beta   90.00
_cell.angle_gamma   90.00
#
_symmetry.space_group_name_H-M   'P 1'
#
loop_
_entity.id
_entity.type
_entity.pdbx_description
1 polymer ?
#
loop_
_entity_poly.entity_id
_entity_poly.type
_entity_poly.pdbx_seq_one_letter_code
_entity_poly.pdbx_strand_id
1 'polypeptide(L)'
;MKLRPRWTGRVGAVVAFEQDGVAPDFLTLSKTLGGGLPLSATITSKAIEESCFSRGFLYITSHVSNPLPAEVGLAMLRVLEQEQLAEKAKNQGAYLKEQLRALQERYECIGDVRGRGLLLGLEIVSDREKKTPAPDLGWRMTERCLELGLSMNIVRLPRAEDFESSLL
;
A
#
# COMPACT_ATOMS: atom_id res chain seq x y z
N MET A 1 -2.83 -7.20 -28.12
CA MET A 1 -3.37 -7.78 -26.88
C MET A 1 -3.47 -6.68 -25.85
N LYS A 2 -4.68 -6.14 -25.58
CA LYS A 2 -4.86 -5.11 -24.54
C LYS A 2 -4.63 -5.78 -23.18
N LEU A 3 -3.53 -5.45 -22.49
CA LEU A 3 -3.33 -5.83 -21.10
C LEU A 3 -4.53 -5.30 -20.31
N ARG A 4 -5.36 -6.19 -19.77
CA ARG A 4 -6.36 -5.82 -18.76
C ARG A 4 -5.60 -5.79 -17.42
N PRO A 5 -5.39 -4.63 -16.78
CA PRO A 5 -4.74 -4.60 -15.48
C PRO A 5 -5.61 -5.39 -14.48
N ARG A 6 -5.00 -6.16 -13.59
CA ARG A 6 -5.67 -7.00 -12.56
C ARG A 6 -4.91 -7.01 -11.22
N TRP A 7 -4.35 -5.89 -10.75
CA TRP A 7 -3.25 -5.96 -9.77
C TRP A 7 -3.36 -5.05 -8.55
N THR A 8 -3.60 -5.67 -7.38
CA THR A 8 -3.48 -5.18 -5.98
C THR A 8 -4.79 -4.85 -5.26
N GLY A 9 -5.74 -4.14 -5.85
CA GLY A 9 -7.05 -3.85 -5.23
C GLY A 9 -7.04 -2.90 -4.01
N ARG A 10 -5.86 -2.57 -3.47
CA ARG A 10 -5.68 -1.95 -2.15
C ARG A 10 -6.41 -0.62 -1.99
N VAL A 11 -6.36 0.23 -3.02
CA VAL A 11 -6.92 1.59 -2.99
C VAL A 11 -8.38 1.65 -3.48
N GLY A 12 -9.06 0.50 -3.60
CA GLY A 12 -10.42 0.42 -4.12
C GLY A 12 -10.49 0.51 -5.65
N ALA A 13 -9.36 0.38 -6.32
CA ALA A 13 -9.21 0.20 -7.76
C ALA A 13 -8.22 -0.94 -7.98
N VAL A 14 -8.22 -1.48 -9.20
CA VAL A 14 -7.34 -2.57 -9.55
C VAL A 14 -5.90 -2.13 -9.31
N VAL A 15 -5.45 -1.06 -9.96
CA VAL A 15 -4.16 -0.38 -9.74
C VAL A 15 -4.39 1.09 -9.42
N ALA A 16 -3.48 1.72 -8.68
CA ALA A 16 -3.72 3.09 -8.16
C ALA A 16 -3.82 4.16 -9.24
N PHE A 17 -2.98 4.09 -10.29
CA PHE A 17 -2.93 5.11 -11.34
C PHE A 17 -4.24 5.27 -12.12
N GLU A 18 -5.11 4.24 -12.13
CA GLU A 18 -6.43 4.32 -12.77
C GLU A 18 -7.30 5.40 -12.13
N GLN A 19 -7.19 5.60 -10.81
CA GLN A 19 -7.91 6.65 -10.10
C GLN A 19 -7.34 8.04 -10.35
N ASP A 20 -6.07 8.12 -10.73
CA ASP A 20 -5.39 9.39 -11.02
C ASP A 20 -5.47 9.77 -12.51
N GLY A 21 -6.05 8.90 -13.36
CA GLY A 21 -6.24 9.17 -14.78
C GLY A 21 -4.93 9.17 -15.59
N VAL A 22 -3.87 8.54 -15.07
CA VAL A 22 -2.53 8.50 -15.69
C VAL A 22 -2.23 7.09 -16.18
N ALA A 23 -1.59 6.96 -17.33
CA ALA A 23 -1.03 5.70 -17.81
C ALA A 23 0.51 5.75 -17.73
N PRO A 24 1.15 4.96 -16.85
CA PRO A 24 2.61 5.02 -16.70
C PRO A 24 3.32 4.25 -17.81
N ASP A 25 4.50 4.73 -18.23
CA ASP A 25 5.40 4.01 -19.16
C ASP A 25 5.97 2.74 -18.53
N PHE A 26 6.17 2.75 -17.22
CA PHE A 26 6.62 1.62 -16.42
C PHE A 26 5.73 1.44 -15.20
N LEU A 27 5.24 0.22 -14.99
CA LEU A 27 4.50 -0.21 -13.81
C LEU A 27 5.29 -1.26 -13.06
N THR A 28 5.59 -1.01 -11.78
CA THR A 28 6.27 -1.97 -10.91
C THR A 28 5.29 -2.57 -9.89
N LEU A 29 5.35 -3.89 -9.73
CA LEU A 29 4.48 -4.66 -8.83
C LEU A 29 5.34 -5.59 -7.97
N SER A 30 4.93 -5.84 -6.73
CA SER A 30 5.54 -6.80 -5.82
C SER A 30 4.56 -7.08 -4.66
N LYS A 31 5.04 -7.30 -3.43
CA LYS A 31 4.25 -7.49 -2.20
C LYS A 31 3.11 -8.50 -2.40
N THR A 32 1.87 -8.03 -2.50
CA THR A 32 0.67 -8.86 -2.64
C THR A 32 0.64 -9.67 -3.93
N LEU A 33 1.41 -9.28 -4.95
CA LEU A 33 1.56 -10.05 -6.18
C LEU A 33 2.01 -11.49 -5.91
N GLY A 34 2.94 -11.68 -4.96
CA GLY A 34 3.47 -13.00 -4.61
C GLY A 34 2.71 -13.71 -3.51
N GLY A 35 1.66 -13.13 -2.92
CA GLY A 35 0.89 -13.77 -1.85
C GLY A 35 1.72 -14.22 -0.63
N GLY A 36 2.89 -13.63 -0.40
CA GLY A 36 3.86 -14.06 0.61
C GLY A 36 5.13 -14.70 0.06
N LEU A 37 5.15 -15.11 -1.21
CA LEU A 37 6.38 -15.53 -1.90
C LEU A 37 7.11 -14.33 -2.55
N PRO A 38 8.45 -14.41 -2.70
CA PRO A 38 9.21 -13.41 -3.43
C PRO A 38 8.82 -13.37 -4.90
N LEU A 39 8.05 -12.34 -5.28
CA LEU A 39 7.67 -12.07 -6.66
C LEU A 39 7.56 -10.56 -6.88
N SER A 40 8.13 -10.12 -8.00
CA SER A 40 7.96 -8.76 -8.50
C SER A 40 7.85 -8.78 -10.02
N ALA A 41 7.32 -7.70 -10.57
CA ALA A 41 7.21 -7.50 -12.01
C ALA A 41 7.48 -6.03 -12.35
N THR A 42 8.21 -5.81 -13.44
CA THR A 42 8.30 -4.51 -14.11
C THR A 42 7.62 -4.67 -15.47
N ILE A 43 6.55 -3.91 -15.68
CA ILE A 43 5.70 -3.97 -16.86
C ILE A 43 5.93 -2.68 -17.63
N THR A 44 6.10 -2.78 -18.94
CA THR A 44 6.23 -1.62 -19.83
C THR A 44 5.53 -1.86 -21.16
N SER A 45 5.49 -0.84 -22.01
CA SER A 45 4.94 -0.98 -23.35
C SER A 45 5.88 -1.79 -24.25
N LYS A 46 5.30 -2.43 -25.27
CA LYS A 46 6.05 -3.18 -26.28
C LYS A 46 7.11 -2.31 -26.97
N ALA A 47 6.77 -1.06 -27.30
CA ALA A 47 7.70 -0.15 -27.98
C ALA A 47 8.94 0.16 -27.12
N ILE A 48 8.76 0.31 -25.81
CA ILE A 48 9.86 0.54 -24.87
C ILE A 48 10.73 -0.72 -24.75
N GLU A 49 10.12 -1.90 -24.62
CA GLU A 49 10.83 -3.18 -24.55
C GLU A 49 11.68 -3.42 -25.80
N GLU A 50 11.10 -3.27 -27.00
CA GLU A 50 11.81 -3.42 -28.28
C GLU A 50 12.97 -2.41 -28.43
N SER A 51 12.76 -1.18 -27.94
CA SER A 51 13.78 -0.14 -27.93
C SER A 51 14.94 -0.48 -26.99
N CYS A 52 14.66 -1.05 -25.82
CA CYS A 52 15.70 -1.54 -24.90
C CYS A 52 16.46 -2.72 -25.50
N PHE A 53 15.76 -3.69 -26.06
CA PHE A 53 16.35 -4.87 -26.70
C PHE A 53 17.28 -4.49 -27.86
N SER A 54 16.84 -3.62 -28.76
CA SER A 54 17.64 -3.15 -29.90
C SER A 54 18.90 -2.36 -29.49
N ARG A 55 18.92 -1.77 -28.30
CA ARG A 55 20.11 -1.14 -27.69
C ARG A 55 21.01 -2.12 -26.92
N GLY A 56 20.70 -3.41 -26.94
CA GLY A 56 21.47 -4.45 -26.26
C GLY A 56 21.24 -4.53 -24.75
N PHE A 57 20.12 -3.99 -24.24
CA PHE A 57 19.78 -4.16 -22.82
C PHE A 57 19.45 -5.61 -22.53
N LEU A 58 20.21 -6.22 -21.61
CA LEU A 58 20.01 -7.59 -21.16
C LEU A 58 19.63 -7.60 -19.67
N TYR A 59 18.43 -8.08 -19.38
CA TYR A 59 17.97 -8.31 -18.01
C TYR A 59 17.84 -9.81 -17.77
N ILE A 60 18.72 -10.35 -16.92
CA ILE A 60 18.69 -11.76 -16.50
C ILE A 60 18.76 -11.80 -14.98
N THR A 61 17.88 -12.59 -14.38
CA THR A 61 18.02 -13.02 -12.99
C THR A 61 17.94 -14.54 -12.96
N SER A 62 18.68 -15.18 -12.05
CA SER A 62 18.75 -16.65 -11.95
C SER A 62 17.39 -17.31 -11.75
N HIS A 63 16.39 -16.56 -11.28
CA HIS A 63 15.06 -17.06 -10.94
C HIS A 63 13.95 -16.49 -11.83
N VAL A 64 14.27 -15.77 -12.91
CA VAL A 64 13.28 -15.08 -13.77
C VAL A 64 12.21 -16.03 -14.35
N SER A 65 12.57 -17.29 -14.58
CA SER A 65 11.69 -18.32 -15.14
C SER A 65 11.27 -19.38 -14.11
N ASN A 66 11.25 -19.04 -12.81
CA ASN A 66 10.80 -19.98 -11.78
C ASN A 66 9.26 -20.18 -11.88
N PRO A 67 8.77 -21.40 -12.18
CA PRO A 67 7.34 -21.64 -12.37
C PRO A 67 6.53 -21.48 -11.08
N LEU A 68 7.12 -21.71 -9.90
CA LEU A 68 6.37 -21.66 -8.64
C LEU A 68 5.88 -20.24 -8.30
N PRO A 69 6.73 -19.19 -8.25
CA PRO A 69 6.26 -17.82 -8.08
C PRO A 69 5.27 -17.41 -9.18
N ALA A 70 5.48 -17.83 -10.43
CA ALA A 70 4.58 -17.50 -11.53
C ALA A 70 3.15 -18.03 -11.29
N GLU A 71 3.00 -19.30 -10.90
CA GLU A 71 1.70 -19.89 -10.58
C GLU A 71 1.04 -19.23 -9.37
N VAL A 72 1.81 -18.85 -8.34
CA VAL A 72 1.27 -18.11 -7.19
C VAL A 72 0.77 -16.72 -7.61
N GLY A 73 1.51 -16.01 -8.47
CA GLY A 73 1.06 -14.75 -9.04
C GLY A 73 -0.25 -14.89 -9.83
N LEU A 74 -0.38 -15.95 -10.63
CA LEU A 74 -1.61 -16.27 -11.36
C LEU A 74 -2.77 -16.63 -10.42
N ALA A 75 -2.51 -17.35 -9.33
CA ALA A 75 -3.53 -17.65 -8.33
C ALA A 75 -4.02 -16.38 -7.64
N MET A 76 -3.11 -15.49 -7.23
CA MET A 76 -3.44 -14.20 -6.61
C MET A 76 -4.30 -13.33 -7.52
N LEU A 77 -3.98 -13.30 -8.81
CA LEU A 77 -4.80 -12.62 -9.81
C LEU A 77 -6.23 -13.13 -9.89
N ARG A 78 -6.37 -14.47 -9.94
CA ARG A 78 -7.69 -15.10 -10.04
C ARG A 78 -8.53 -14.74 -8.82
N VAL A 79 -7.95 -14.79 -7.63
CA VAL A 79 -8.61 -14.38 -6.39
C VAL A 79 -9.03 -12.90 -6.43
N LEU A 80 -8.11 -12.00 -6.80
CA LEU A 80 -8.41 -10.55 -6.91
C LEU A 80 -9.63 -10.27 -7.80
N GLU A 81 -9.74 -10.97 -8.93
CA GLU A 81 -10.83 -10.83 -9.89
C GLU A 81 -12.11 -11.54 -9.42
N GLN A 82 -12.04 -12.83 -9.10
CA GLN A 82 -13.19 -13.66 -8.75
C GLN A 82 -13.88 -13.19 -7.47
N GLU A 83 -13.10 -12.76 -6.48
CA GLU A 83 -13.65 -12.26 -5.22
C GLU A 83 -13.94 -10.76 -5.24
N GLN A 84 -13.73 -10.08 -6.37
CA GLN A 84 -13.98 -8.64 -6.53
C GLN A 84 -13.32 -7.79 -5.44
N LEU A 85 -12.06 -8.13 -5.11
CA LEU A 85 -11.38 -7.56 -3.94
C LEU A 85 -11.19 -6.04 -4.04
N ALA A 86 -11.03 -5.50 -5.25
CA ALA A 86 -10.94 -4.05 -5.45
C ALA A 86 -12.25 -3.34 -5.07
N GLU A 87 -13.40 -3.90 -5.45
CA GLU A 87 -14.71 -3.35 -5.11
C GLU A 87 -15.00 -3.49 -3.62
N LYS A 88 -14.70 -4.65 -3.03
CA LYS A 88 -14.79 -4.84 -1.57
C LYS A 88 -13.92 -3.83 -0.82
N ALA A 89 -12.68 -3.61 -1.26
CA ALA A 89 -11.78 -2.63 -0.66
C ALA A 89 -12.29 -1.19 -0.80
N LYS A 90 -12.97 -0.87 -1.91
CA LYS A 90 -13.64 0.43 -2.10
C LYS A 90 -14.76 0.61 -1.08
N ASN A 91 -15.66 -0.37 -0.98
CA ASN A 91 -16.85 -0.29 -0.13
C ASN A 91 -16.49 -0.31 1.36
N GLN A 92 -15.66 -1.27 1.80
CA GLN A 92 -15.19 -1.36 3.17
C GLN A 92 -14.27 -0.19 3.54
N GLY A 93 -13.46 0.28 2.60
CA GLY A 93 -12.63 1.47 2.78
C GLY A 93 -13.44 2.73 3.01
N ALA A 94 -14.55 2.91 2.28
CA ALA A 94 -15.46 4.03 2.48
C ALA A 94 -16.08 4.00 3.90
N TYR A 95 -16.59 2.83 4.31
CA TYR A 95 -17.12 2.63 5.66
C TYR A 95 -16.06 2.91 6.74
N LEU A 96 -14.87 2.34 6.63
CA LEU A 96 -13.80 2.56 7.60
C LEU A 96 -13.42 4.04 7.68
N LYS A 97 -13.30 4.72 6.53
CA LYS A 97 -12.96 6.15 6.47
C LYS A 97 -14.02 7.03 7.14
N GLU A 98 -15.29 6.70 6.98
CA GLU A 98 -16.41 7.38 7.65
C GLU A 98 -16.30 7.21 9.17
N GLN A 99 -16.10 5.99 9.66
CA GLN A 99 -15.91 5.73 11.09
C GLN A 99 -14.69 6.46 11.68
N LEU A 100 -13.58 6.51 10.93
CA LEU A 100 -12.38 7.25 11.34
C LEU A 100 -12.62 8.76 11.41
N ARG A 101 -13.44 9.32 10.50
CA ARG A 101 -13.85 10.74 10.55
C ARG A 101 -14.77 11.04 11.72
N ALA A 102 -15.69 10.13 12.05
CA ALA A 102 -16.51 10.28 13.26
C ALA A 102 -15.64 10.30 14.54
N LEU A 103 -14.56 9.50 14.58
CA LEU A 103 -13.56 9.59 15.65
C LEU A 103 -12.81 10.92 15.61
N GLN A 104 -12.45 11.42 14.43
CA GLN A 104 -11.81 12.73 14.27
C GLN A 104 -12.67 13.86 14.84
N GLU A 105 -13.97 13.88 14.56
CA GLU A 105 -14.90 14.87 15.13
C GLU A 105 -14.98 14.79 16.66
N ARG A 106 -14.83 13.60 17.23
CA ARG A 106 -14.93 13.37 18.68
C ARG A 106 -13.64 13.65 19.45
N TYR A 107 -12.47 13.45 18.83
CA TYR A 107 -11.18 13.49 19.51
C TYR A 107 -10.23 14.49 18.88
N GLU A 108 -9.92 15.58 19.60
CA GLU A 108 -9.01 16.66 19.15
C GLU A 108 -7.61 16.18 18.74
N CYS A 109 -7.14 15.08 19.32
CA CYS A 109 -5.83 14.52 19.00
C CYS A 109 -5.74 13.89 17.60
N ILE A 110 -6.85 13.71 16.89
CA ILE A 110 -6.84 13.26 15.50
C ILE A 110 -6.86 14.50 14.61
N GLY A 111 -5.74 14.76 13.94
CA GLY A 111 -5.56 15.92 13.07
C GLY A 111 -6.13 15.71 11.68
N ASP A 112 -5.92 14.55 11.09
CA ASP A 112 -6.33 14.22 9.72
C ASP A 112 -6.65 12.72 9.54
N VAL A 113 -7.55 12.43 8.59
CA VAL A 113 -7.92 11.09 8.14
C VAL A 113 -7.75 11.03 6.62
N ARG A 114 -6.70 10.35 6.16
CA ARG A 114 -6.29 10.33 4.75
C ARG A 114 -6.20 8.93 4.15
N GLY A 115 -6.11 8.88 2.83
CA GLY A 115 -5.97 7.64 2.07
C GLY A 115 -7.22 7.25 1.27
N ARG A 116 -7.14 6.07 0.63
CA ARG A 116 -8.13 5.54 -0.34
C ARG A 116 -8.26 4.02 -0.16
N GLY A 117 -9.46 3.48 -0.40
CA GLY A 117 -9.75 2.06 -0.18
C GLY A 117 -9.37 1.60 1.23
N LEU A 118 -8.67 0.46 1.32
CA LEU A 118 -8.16 -0.08 2.58
C LEU A 118 -6.70 0.32 2.84
N LEU A 119 -6.27 1.46 2.32
CA LEU A 119 -5.03 2.14 2.69
C LEU A 119 -5.41 3.49 3.28
N LEU A 120 -5.67 3.50 4.58
CA LEU A 120 -6.06 4.67 5.35
C LEU A 120 -5.03 4.97 6.44
N GLY A 121 -4.86 6.24 6.76
CA GLY A 121 -3.97 6.71 7.81
C GLY A 121 -4.63 7.77 8.68
N LEU A 122 -4.26 7.76 9.95
CA LEU A 122 -4.61 8.77 10.95
C LEU A 122 -3.37 9.60 11.28
N GLU A 123 -3.54 10.90 11.38
CA GLU A 123 -2.52 11.79 11.92
C GLU A 123 -2.83 12.14 13.37
N ILE A 124 -1.87 11.89 14.26
CA ILE A 124 -2.01 12.16 15.69
C ILE A 124 -1.26 13.45 16.03
N VAL A 125 -1.97 14.41 16.61
CA VAL A 125 -1.51 15.77 16.89
C VAL A 125 -1.82 16.17 18.32
N SER A 126 -1.05 17.10 18.86
CA SER A 126 -1.31 17.74 20.16
C SER A 126 -2.10 19.05 20.02
N ASP A 127 -2.00 19.69 18.85
CA ASP A 127 -2.75 20.88 18.46
C ASP A 127 -3.19 20.72 17.00
N ARG A 128 -4.51 20.71 16.77
CA ARG A 128 -5.13 20.48 15.47
C ARG A 128 -4.97 21.68 14.52
N GLU A 129 -5.06 22.90 15.03
CA GLU A 129 -4.92 24.10 14.20
C GLU A 129 -3.48 24.27 13.71
N LYS A 130 -2.52 24.07 14.62
CA LYS A 130 -1.09 24.15 14.30
C LYS A 130 -0.55 22.87 13.65
N LYS A 131 -1.34 21.79 13.62
CA LYS A 131 -0.93 20.44 13.18
C LYS A 131 0.36 19.99 13.88
N THR A 132 0.47 20.25 15.18
CA THR A 132 1.68 19.90 15.95
C THR A 132 1.72 18.39 16.15
N PRO A 133 2.72 17.66 15.64
CA PRO A 133 2.77 16.20 15.77
C PRO A 133 2.83 15.74 17.23
N ALA A 134 2.13 14.66 17.57
CA ALA A 134 2.17 14.05 18.91
C ALA A 134 2.65 12.59 18.85
N PRO A 135 3.96 12.35 18.60
CA PRO A 135 4.52 11.01 18.40
C PRO A 135 4.35 10.10 19.61
N ASP A 136 4.53 10.61 20.84
CA ASP A 136 4.41 9.80 22.06
C ASP A 136 2.97 9.31 22.28
N LEU A 137 2.00 10.17 21.98
CA LEU A 137 0.58 9.79 22.01
C LEU A 137 0.28 8.74 20.94
N GLY A 138 0.76 8.93 19.71
CA GLY A 138 0.63 7.96 18.63
C GLY A 138 1.23 6.60 18.98
N TRP A 139 2.37 6.59 19.68
CA TRP A 139 2.98 5.36 20.18
C TRP A 139 2.12 4.67 21.24
N ARG A 140 1.68 5.41 22.26
CA ARG A 140 0.81 4.87 23.33
C ARG A 140 -0.50 4.33 22.76
N MET A 141 -1.08 4.99 21.77
CA MET A 141 -2.26 4.49 21.05
C MET A 141 -1.96 3.18 20.32
N THR A 142 -0.81 3.08 19.65
CA THR A 142 -0.39 1.87 18.94
C THR A 142 -0.20 0.70 19.90
N GLU A 143 0.49 0.89 21.03
CA GLU A 143 0.66 -0.14 22.06
C GLU A 143 -0.69 -0.56 22.63
N ARG A 144 -1.53 0.41 22.98
CA ARG A 144 -2.83 0.12 23.57
C ARG A 144 -3.73 -0.66 22.60
N CYS A 145 -3.71 -0.33 21.32
CA CYS A 145 -4.44 -1.10 20.31
C CYS A 145 -3.89 -2.52 20.20
N LEU A 146 -2.56 -2.71 20.24
CA LEU A 146 -1.95 -4.04 20.18
C LEU A 146 -2.33 -4.89 21.41
N GLU A 147 -2.30 -4.31 22.62
CA GLU A 147 -2.77 -4.97 23.85
C GLU A 147 -4.25 -5.40 23.75
N LEU A 148 -5.05 -4.64 23.02
CA LEU A 148 -6.47 -4.93 22.77
C LEU A 148 -6.69 -5.83 21.54
N GLY A 149 -5.63 -6.34 20.91
CA GLY A 149 -5.69 -7.28 19.79
C GLY A 149 -5.77 -6.65 18.40
N LEU A 150 -5.51 -5.34 18.26
CA LEU A 150 -5.51 -4.62 17.00
C LEU A 150 -4.10 -4.16 16.60
N SER A 151 -3.58 -4.69 15.50
CA SER A 151 -2.35 -4.19 14.88
C SER A 151 -2.67 -3.11 13.84
N MET A 152 -2.23 -1.87 14.08
CA MET A 152 -2.56 -0.71 13.23
C MET A 152 -1.43 -0.25 12.30
N ASN A 153 -0.19 -0.67 12.54
CA ASN A 153 0.98 -0.10 11.86
C ASN A 153 1.80 -1.15 11.10
N ILE A 154 2.17 -0.81 9.87
CA ILE A 154 3.24 -1.49 9.12
C ILE A 154 4.61 -0.91 9.49
N VAL A 155 4.68 0.38 9.87
CA VAL A 155 5.88 1.08 10.29
C VAL A 155 5.56 1.90 11.55
N ARG A 156 6.41 1.80 12.59
CA ARG A 156 6.41 2.73 13.72
C ARG A 156 7.47 3.79 13.46
N LEU A 157 7.13 5.07 13.52
CA LEU A 157 8.14 6.12 13.56
C LEU A 157 8.91 5.99 14.89
N PRO A 158 10.24 6.17 14.91
CA PRO A 158 11.00 6.17 16.15
C PRO A 158 10.48 7.27 17.09
N ARG A 159 10.54 7.01 18.39
CA ARG A 159 10.26 8.05 19.40
C ARG A 159 11.37 9.11 19.33
N ALA A 160 11.07 10.33 19.75
CA ALA A 160 12.09 11.36 19.91
C ALA A 160 13.24 10.89 20.82
N GLU A 161 12.89 10.14 21.88
CA GLU A 161 13.81 9.50 22.83
C GLU A 161 14.76 8.47 22.16
N ASP A 162 14.31 7.80 21.10
CA ASP A 162 15.11 6.79 20.39
C ASP A 162 16.27 7.45 19.62
N PHE A 163 16.09 8.69 19.16
CA PHE A 163 17.14 9.46 18.48
C PHE A 163 18.24 9.91 19.45
N GLU A 164 17.89 10.30 20.68
CA GLU A 164 18.87 10.69 21.70
C GLU A 164 19.74 9.51 22.16
N SER A 165 19.18 8.30 22.22
CA SER A 165 19.92 7.08 22.58
C SER A 165 20.91 6.61 21.51
N SER A 166 20.77 7.08 20.27
CA SER A 166 21.61 6.68 19.13
C SER A 166 22.85 7.57 18.91
N LEU A 167 22.97 8.65 19.69
CA LEU A 167 24.08 9.60 19.66
C LEU A 167 25.07 9.43 20.84
N LEU A 168 24.96 8.33 21.58
CA LEU A 168 25.90 7.85 22.61
C LEU A 168 26.46 6.48 22.23
#